data_AF-A0A3B0UU81-F1
#
_entry.id   AF-A0A3B0UU81-F1
#
_cell.length_a   1.000
_cell.length_b   1.000
_cell.length_c   1.000
_cell.angle_alpha   90.00
_cell.angle_beta   90.00
_cell.angle_gamma   90.00
#
_symmetry.space_group_name_H-M   'P 1'
#
loop_
_entity.id
_entity.type
_entity.pdbx_description
1 polymer ?
#
loop_
_entity_poly.entity_id
_entity_poly.type
_entity_poly.pdbx_seq_one_letter_code
_entity_poly.pdbx_strand_id
1 'polypeptide(L)'
;SDLAFELEDNWKGALDWIELQRDEKGFLRYTGAQDGKGLINKCWKDSNDSMSYSDGSLAGGALAIIEVQGYLCAAYEAGAHLIDIVSGDNEQSEQLIALRHQTIEAIDTYFWMPDKNTYALALDKDGNRLDVVSSNPGHLLWSGAVKKSRVKPLTNSMFDEVLWSGWGLRTLSASEKRYNPLSYHNGSIWPHDTALFGAGLFRYGYVEQFAKVTEALSDLADIQHDLRLPELVGGYDRNSNIPPLPYVESCRPQAWAAASLIYMLHPHRAQKSASRDVVAA
;
A
#
# COMPACT_ATOMS: atom_id res chain seq x y z
N SER A 1 22.89 -2.22 -15.53
CA SER A 1 23.31 -2.36 -14.13
C SER A 1 23.66 -3.82 -13.95
N ASP A 2 24.90 -4.15 -13.62
CA ASP A 2 25.39 -5.54 -13.52
C ASP A 2 24.55 -6.39 -12.56
N LEU A 3 23.91 -5.75 -11.57
CA LEU A 3 23.01 -6.39 -10.62
C LEU A 3 21.78 -7.07 -11.27
N ALA A 4 21.27 -6.53 -12.38
CA ALA A 4 20.12 -7.12 -13.08
C ALA A 4 20.47 -8.50 -13.68
N PHE A 5 21.72 -8.66 -14.13
CA PHE A 5 22.26 -9.91 -14.65
C PHE A 5 22.71 -10.83 -13.51
N GLU A 6 23.36 -10.29 -12.47
CA GLU A 6 23.83 -11.07 -11.32
C GLU A 6 22.68 -11.75 -10.56
N LEU A 7 21.53 -11.09 -10.46
CA LEU A 7 20.35 -11.60 -9.76
C LEU A 7 19.29 -12.20 -10.70
N GLU A 8 19.66 -12.54 -11.94
CA GLU A 8 18.73 -13.04 -12.95
C GLU A 8 17.88 -14.22 -12.48
N ASP A 9 18.53 -15.26 -11.97
CA ASP A 9 17.85 -16.45 -11.46
C ASP A 9 16.91 -16.11 -10.29
N ASN A 10 17.27 -15.12 -9.47
CA ASN A 10 16.49 -14.74 -8.30
C ASN A 10 15.19 -14.02 -8.69
N TRP A 11 15.27 -13.03 -9.59
CA TRP A 11 14.06 -12.30 -9.98
C TRP A 11 13.17 -13.12 -10.92
N LYS A 12 13.75 -14.00 -11.76
CA LYS A 12 12.98 -15.00 -12.53
C LYS A 12 12.28 -15.99 -11.61
N GLY A 13 13.00 -16.53 -10.61
CA GLY A 13 12.42 -17.43 -9.62
C GLY A 13 11.28 -16.78 -8.81
N ALA A 14 11.35 -15.47 -8.57
CA ALA A 14 10.24 -14.73 -7.95
C ALA A 14 9.01 -14.63 -8.88
N LEU A 15 9.20 -14.40 -10.19
CA LEU A 15 8.11 -14.40 -11.16
C LEU A 15 7.47 -15.79 -11.31
N ASP A 16 8.28 -16.84 -11.33
CA ASP A 16 7.79 -18.23 -11.37
C ASP A 16 6.98 -18.56 -10.11
N TRP A 17 7.45 -18.13 -8.93
CA TRP A 17 6.70 -18.28 -7.68
C TRP A 17 5.36 -17.55 -7.75
N ILE A 18 5.33 -16.32 -8.29
CA ILE A 18 4.10 -15.56 -8.50
C ILE A 18 3.12 -16.32 -9.40
N GLU A 19 3.57 -16.88 -10.52
CA GLU A 19 2.74 -17.72 -11.40
C GLU A 19 2.16 -18.93 -10.66
N LEU A 20 2.97 -19.62 -9.87
CA LEU A 20 2.55 -20.82 -9.14
C LEU A 20 1.60 -20.54 -7.97
N GLN A 21 1.65 -19.35 -7.36
CA GLN A 21 0.91 -19.05 -6.14
C GLN A 21 -0.38 -18.24 -6.34
N ARG A 22 -0.58 -17.65 -7.53
CA ARG A 22 -1.81 -16.91 -7.81
C ARG A 22 -3.02 -17.84 -7.86
N ASP A 23 -4.14 -17.38 -7.32
CA ASP A 23 -5.41 -18.08 -7.43
C ASP A 23 -6.04 -17.92 -8.82
N GLU A 24 -7.18 -18.57 -9.05
CA GLU A 24 -7.94 -18.51 -10.31
C GLU A 24 -8.38 -17.09 -10.71
N LYS A 25 -8.39 -16.14 -9.77
CA LYS A 25 -8.71 -14.72 -10.00
C LYS A 25 -7.44 -13.87 -10.19
N GLY A 26 -6.27 -14.49 -10.14
CA GLY A 26 -4.97 -13.85 -10.31
C GLY A 26 -4.42 -13.19 -9.05
N PHE A 27 -4.97 -13.47 -7.87
CA PHE A 27 -4.54 -12.85 -6.61
C PHE A 27 -3.58 -13.72 -5.82
N LEU A 28 -2.63 -13.07 -5.13
CA LEU A 28 -1.80 -13.73 -4.13
C LEU A 28 -2.52 -13.74 -2.78
N ARG A 29 -2.57 -14.92 -2.16
CA ARG A 29 -3.16 -15.13 -0.84
C ARG A 29 -2.13 -15.63 0.15
N TYR A 30 -2.27 -15.22 1.40
CA TYR A 30 -1.56 -15.85 2.49
C TYR A 30 -2.51 -16.62 3.40
N THR A 31 -1.98 -17.65 4.04
CA THR A 31 -2.58 -18.30 5.21
C THR A 31 -1.67 -18.09 6.41
N GLY A 32 -2.28 -17.74 7.54
CA GLY A 32 -1.57 -17.57 8.82
C GLY A 32 -0.94 -18.88 9.31
N ALA A 33 -0.01 -18.78 10.26
CA ALA A 33 0.58 -19.95 10.90
C ALA A 33 -0.52 -20.80 11.58
N GLN A 34 -0.56 -22.11 11.28
CA GLN A 34 -1.59 -23.02 11.80
C GLN A 34 -1.26 -23.61 13.18
N ASP A 35 0.00 -23.55 13.61
CA ASP A 35 0.53 -24.19 14.82
C ASP A 35 0.84 -23.20 15.96
N GLY A 36 0.45 -21.94 15.80
CA GLY A 36 0.74 -20.87 16.75
C GLY A 36 2.22 -20.43 16.78
N LYS A 37 3.08 -20.96 15.90
CA LYS A 37 4.51 -20.62 15.82
C LYS A 37 4.81 -19.66 14.68
N GLY A 38 4.01 -18.61 14.55
CA GLY A 38 4.23 -17.57 13.56
C GLY A 38 3.13 -16.54 13.53
N LEU A 39 3.29 -15.54 12.67
CA LEU A 39 2.32 -14.47 12.49
C LEU A 39 1.04 -15.02 11.84
N ILE A 40 -0.10 -14.58 12.37
CA ILE A 40 -1.41 -14.85 11.76
C ILE A 40 -1.54 -14.04 10.46
N ASN A 41 -1.14 -12.78 10.50
CA ASN A 41 -1.19 -11.88 9.35
C ASN A 41 0.20 -11.77 8.70
N LYS A 42 0.30 -12.13 7.42
CA LYS A 42 1.54 -12.09 6.63
C LYS A 42 1.51 -10.91 5.66
N CYS A 43 1.29 -9.73 6.22
CA CYS A 43 1.36 -8.44 5.52
C CYS A 43 2.06 -7.44 6.44
N TRP A 44 2.21 -6.19 6.01
CA TRP A 44 2.88 -5.19 6.84
C TRP A 44 2.09 -4.87 8.12
N LYS A 45 0.75 -5.00 8.09
CA LYS A 45 -0.12 -4.95 9.28
C LYS A 45 -0.17 -6.30 9.96
N ASP A 46 0.95 -6.73 10.52
CA ASP A 46 1.13 -8.11 11.01
C ASP A 46 0.48 -8.43 12.37
N SER A 47 -0.13 -7.45 13.06
CA SER A 47 -0.82 -7.71 14.33
C SER A 47 -2.01 -8.64 14.16
N ASN A 48 -2.26 -9.51 15.13
CA ASN A 48 -3.30 -10.55 15.04
C ASN A 48 -4.73 -10.02 14.86
N ASP A 49 -4.96 -8.74 15.17
CA ASP A 49 -6.27 -8.08 15.15
C ASP A 49 -6.44 -7.08 13.99
N SER A 50 -5.50 -7.01 13.03
CA SER A 50 -5.49 -6.00 11.96
C SER A 50 -6.41 -6.29 10.78
N MET A 51 -6.90 -7.52 10.65
CA MET A 51 -7.75 -7.97 9.54
C MET A 51 -9.17 -8.19 10.04
N SER A 52 -10.05 -7.23 9.76
CA SER A 52 -11.44 -7.26 10.22
C SER A 52 -12.43 -6.79 9.17
N TYR A 53 -13.69 -7.22 9.34
CA TYR A 53 -14.85 -6.68 8.64
C TYR A 53 -15.38 -5.43 9.36
N SER A 54 -16.28 -4.69 8.71
CA SER A 54 -16.91 -3.48 9.27
C SER A 54 -17.71 -3.74 10.54
N ASP A 55 -18.23 -4.95 10.72
CA ASP A 55 -18.93 -5.38 11.95
C ASP A 55 -17.99 -5.63 13.15
N GLY A 56 -16.68 -5.53 12.91
CA GLY A 56 -15.61 -5.74 13.88
C GLY A 56 -15.24 -7.20 14.12
N SER A 57 -15.81 -8.17 13.41
CA SER A 57 -15.33 -9.56 13.43
C SER A 57 -13.96 -9.66 12.76
N LEU A 58 -13.10 -10.57 13.23
CA LEU A 58 -11.79 -10.81 12.62
C LEU A 58 -11.92 -11.79 11.45
N ALA A 59 -11.20 -11.51 10.38
CA ALA A 59 -11.11 -12.40 9.24
C ALA A 59 -10.15 -13.56 9.52
N GLY A 60 -10.48 -14.72 8.96
CA GLY A 60 -9.64 -15.92 9.00
C GLY A 60 -9.55 -16.58 7.63
N GLY A 61 -8.68 -17.59 7.53
CA GLY A 61 -8.46 -18.33 6.29
C GLY A 61 -7.49 -17.61 5.33
N ALA A 62 -7.59 -17.94 4.05
CA ALA A 62 -6.69 -17.44 3.02
C ALA A 62 -7.11 -16.03 2.56
N LEU A 63 -6.33 -15.00 2.92
CA LEU A 63 -6.66 -13.61 2.61
C LEU A 63 -5.82 -13.08 1.44
N ALA A 64 -6.48 -12.37 0.51
CA ALA A 64 -5.82 -11.55 -0.50
C ALA A 64 -5.88 -10.08 -0.07
N ILE A 65 -4.78 -9.51 0.43
CA ILE A 65 -4.75 -8.13 0.93
C ILE A 65 -4.44 -7.16 -0.21
N ILE A 66 -5.09 -5.99 -0.19
CA ILE A 66 -5.10 -5.04 -1.30
C ILE A 66 -3.72 -4.51 -1.69
N GLU A 67 -2.86 -4.14 -0.74
CA GLU A 67 -1.54 -3.60 -1.06
C GLU A 67 -0.64 -4.66 -1.71
N VAL A 68 -0.77 -5.93 -1.31
CA VAL A 68 -0.01 -7.04 -1.90
C VAL A 68 -0.40 -7.23 -3.37
N GLN A 69 -1.67 -7.03 -3.73
CA GLN A 69 -2.09 -7.07 -5.13
C GLN A 69 -1.55 -5.85 -5.90
N GLY A 70 -1.41 -4.70 -5.23
CA GLY A 70 -0.67 -3.57 -5.76
C GLY A 70 0.80 -3.90 -6.03
N TYR A 71 1.47 -4.58 -5.09
CA TYR A 71 2.86 -5.00 -5.22
C TYR A 71 3.05 -6.02 -6.35
N LEU A 72 2.07 -6.89 -6.56
CA LEU A 72 2.03 -7.82 -7.68
C LEU A 72 2.05 -7.08 -9.03
N CYS A 73 1.24 -6.03 -9.20
CA CYS A 73 1.30 -5.18 -10.39
C CYS A 73 2.67 -4.53 -10.59
N ALA A 74 3.29 -4.03 -9.51
CA ALA A 74 4.62 -3.44 -9.56
C ALA A 74 5.70 -4.49 -9.92
N ALA A 75 5.55 -5.73 -9.44
CA ALA A 75 6.45 -6.83 -9.74
C ALA A 75 6.41 -7.21 -11.24
N TYR A 76 5.24 -7.25 -11.86
CA TYR A 76 5.15 -7.48 -13.31
C TYR A 76 5.78 -6.37 -14.13
N GLU A 77 5.53 -5.11 -13.77
CA GLU A 77 6.15 -3.96 -14.46
C GLU A 77 7.68 -3.99 -14.34
N ALA A 78 8.19 -4.30 -13.14
CA ALA A 78 9.61 -4.43 -12.90
C ALA A 78 10.21 -5.64 -13.65
N GLY A 79 9.51 -6.78 -13.66
CA GLY A 79 9.91 -7.99 -14.36
C GLY A 79 10.01 -7.79 -15.86
N ALA A 80 9.02 -7.14 -16.48
CA ALA A 80 9.03 -6.79 -17.90
C ALA A 80 10.25 -5.94 -18.25
N HIS A 81 10.52 -4.90 -17.45
CA HIS A 81 11.69 -4.06 -17.65
C HIS A 81 13.03 -4.80 -17.44
N LEU A 82 13.11 -5.76 -16.51
CA LEU A 82 14.30 -6.59 -16.32
C LEU A 82 14.53 -7.54 -17.51
N ILE A 83 13.47 -8.13 -18.04
CA ILE A 83 13.52 -8.96 -19.25
C ILE A 83 14.02 -8.15 -20.45
N ASP A 84 13.47 -6.95 -20.66
CA ASP A 84 13.91 -6.04 -21.74
C ASP A 84 15.41 -5.72 -21.64
N ILE A 85 15.94 -5.55 -20.42
CA ILE A 85 17.36 -5.26 -20.18
C ILE A 85 18.25 -6.48 -20.43
N VAL A 86 17.83 -7.66 -19.99
CA VAL A 86 18.69 -8.84 -19.89
C VAL A 86 18.66 -9.68 -21.16
N SER A 87 17.48 -9.99 -21.69
CA SER A 87 17.29 -10.84 -22.87
C SER A 87 16.75 -10.09 -24.08
N GLY A 88 16.02 -8.99 -23.88
CA GLY A 88 15.26 -8.33 -24.94
C GLY A 88 14.11 -9.20 -25.48
N ASP A 89 13.61 -10.13 -24.67
CA ASP A 89 12.47 -10.98 -25.02
C ASP A 89 11.17 -10.19 -24.92
N ASN A 90 10.78 -9.61 -26.06
CA ASN A 90 9.59 -8.77 -26.15
C ASN A 90 8.31 -9.55 -25.82
N GLU A 91 8.22 -10.84 -26.14
CA GLU A 91 7.00 -11.62 -25.90
C GLU A 91 6.78 -11.81 -24.40
N GLN A 92 7.82 -12.21 -23.65
CA GLN A 92 7.71 -12.39 -22.21
C GLN A 92 7.45 -11.06 -21.49
N SER A 93 8.07 -9.97 -21.95
CA SER A 93 7.83 -8.61 -21.44
C SER A 93 6.37 -8.18 -21.65
N GLU A 94 5.84 -8.35 -22.87
CA GLU A 94 4.44 -8.04 -23.20
C GLU A 94 3.45 -8.88 -22.40
N GLN A 95 3.74 -10.16 -22.16
CA GLN A 95 2.92 -11.03 -21.31
C GLN A 95 2.82 -10.52 -19.87
N LEU A 96 3.93 -10.09 -19.27
CA LEU A 96 3.92 -9.51 -17.91
C LEU A 96 3.13 -8.20 -17.85
N ILE A 97 3.25 -7.35 -18.87
CA ILE A 97 2.44 -6.13 -18.96
C ILE A 97 0.96 -6.48 -19.10
N ALA A 98 0.59 -7.48 -19.90
CA ALA A 98 -0.79 -7.94 -19.99
C ALA A 98 -1.32 -8.46 -18.64
N LEU A 99 -0.53 -9.25 -17.90
CA LEU A 99 -0.87 -9.71 -16.55
C LEU A 99 -1.10 -8.54 -15.59
N ARG A 100 -0.24 -7.52 -15.62
CA ARG A 100 -0.43 -6.28 -14.84
C ARG A 100 -1.78 -5.64 -15.13
N HIS A 101 -2.15 -5.48 -16.40
CA HIS A 101 -3.46 -4.90 -16.76
C HIS A 101 -4.63 -5.76 -16.29
N GLN A 102 -4.55 -7.08 -16.44
CA GLN A 102 -5.56 -8.02 -15.95
C GLN A 102 -5.72 -7.93 -14.42
N THR A 103 -4.61 -7.86 -13.68
CA THR A 103 -4.63 -7.72 -12.22
C THR A 103 -5.26 -6.38 -11.80
N ILE A 104 -5.01 -5.27 -12.50
CA ILE A 104 -5.66 -3.98 -12.21
C ILE A 104 -7.18 -4.06 -12.42
N GLU A 105 -7.63 -4.71 -13.49
CA GLU A 105 -9.06 -4.91 -13.74
C GLU A 105 -9.70 -5.83 -12.69
N ALA A 106 -9.00 -6.87 -12.25
CA ALA A 106 -9.44 -7.74 -11.17
C ALA A 106 -9.51 -6.98 -9.83
N ILE A 107 -8.50 -6.18 -9.49
CA ILE A 107 -8.52 -5.32 -8.30
C ILE A 107 -9.74 -4.39 -8.32
N ASP A 108 -9.99 -3.69 -9.43
CA ASP A 108 -11.16 -2.81 -9.55
C ASP A 108 -12.49 -3.55 -9.41
N THR A 109 -12.60 -4.73 -10.02
CA THR A 109 -13.82 -5.53 -9.97
C THR A 109 -14.12 -6.06 -8.57
N TYR A 110 -13.11 -6.66 -7.93
CA TYR A 110 -13.33 -7.41 -6.69
C TYR A 110 -13.15 -6.57 -5.43
N PHE A 111 -12.29 -5.56 -5.42
CA PHE A 111 -12.00 -4.80 -4.18
C PHE A 111 -12.69 -3.45 -4.11
N TRP A 112 -13.10 -2.82 -5.22
CA TRP A 112 -13.70 -1.49 -5.18
C TRP A 112 -15.02 -1.45 -4.39
N MET A 113 -15.14 -0.50 -3.45
CA MET A 113 -16.32 -0.23 -2.64
C MET A 113 -16.91 1.12 -3.07
N PRO A 114 -17.91 1.14 -3.96
CA PRO A 114 -18.43 2.38 -4.56
C PRO A 114 -19.11 3.32 -3.56
N ASP A 115 -19.69 2.77 -2.50
CA ASP A 115 -20.30 3.51 -1.38
C ASP A 115 -19.26 4.22 -0.51
N LYS A 116 -18.06 3.66 -0.39
CA LYS A 116 -16.95 4.20 0.42
C LYS A 116 -15.88 4.95 -0.39
N ASN A 117 -16.00 4.98 -1.72
CA ASN A 117 -15.03 5.57 -2.64
C ASN A 117 -13.58 5.09 -2.43
N THR A 118 -13.40 3.85 -1.98
CA THR A 118 -12.09 3.25 -1.72
C THR A 118 -12.11 1.75 -2.04
N TYR A 119 -10.97 1.08 -1.88
CA TYR A 119 -10.85 -0.36 -2.02
C TYR A 119 -10.96 -1.05 -0.65
N ALA A 120 -11.58 -2.23 -0.62
CA ALA A 120 -11.62 -3.08 0.56
C ALA A 120 -10.20 -3.43 1.02
N LEU A 121 -10.02 -3.64 2.32
CA LEU A 121 -8.72 -4.01 2.90
C LEU A 121 -8.22 -5.34 2.33
N ALA A 122 -9.12 -6.31 2.18
CA ALA A 122 -8.79 -7.63 1.66
C ALA A 122 -10.02 -8.34 1.05
N LEU A 123 -9.77 -9.47 0.41
CA LEU A 123 -10.77 -10.50 0.16
C LEU A 123 -10.49 -11.73 1.02
N ASP A 124 -11.53 -12.29 1.64
CA ASP A 124 -11.45 -13.56 2.33
C ASP A 124 -11.44 -14.76 1.36
N LYS A 125 -11.37 -15.97 1.91
CA LYS A 125 -11.33 -17.24 1.14
C LYS A 125 -12.54 -17.45 0.22
N ASP A 126 -13.69 -16.87 0.58
CA ASP A 126 -14.94 -17.00 -0.16
C ASP A 126 -15.13 -15.82 -1.15
N GLY A 127 -14.18 -14.87 -1.15
CA GLY A 127 -14.20 -13.69 -1.98
C GLY A 127 -15.03 -12.54 -1.40
N ASN A 128 -15.43 -12.60 -0.13
CA ASN A 128 -16.09 -11.47 0.52
C ASN A 128 -15.05 -10.40 0.86
N ARG A 129 -15.48 -9.14 0.78
CA ARG A 129 -14.66 -7.98 1.11
C ARG A 129 -14.54 -7.84 2.62
N LEU A 130 -13.32 -7.64 3.11
CA LEU A 130 -13.09 -6.97 4.39
C LEU A 130 -13.36 -5.49 4.16
N ASP A 131 -14.61 -5.11 4.39
CA ASP A 131 -15.24 -3.87 3.94
C ASP A 131 -14.96 -2.69 4.88
N VAL A 132 -13.72 -2.54 5.35
CA VAL A 132 -13.30 -1.42 6.21
C VAL A 132 -12.56 -0.34 5.44
N VAL A 133 -12.69 0.92 5.85
CA VAL A 133 -11.87 2.03 5.35
C VAL A 133 -10.52 2.01 6.06
N SER A 134 -9.45 1.81 5.29
CA SER A 134 -8.07 1.70 5.78
C SER A 134 -7.10 2.48 4.89
N SER A 135 -5.85 2.61 5.34
CA SER A 135 -4.77 3.24 4.58
C SER A 135 -4.23 2.38 3.42
N ASN A 136 -4.35 1.05 3.48
CA ASN A 136 -3.73 0.12 2.51
C ASN A 136 -4.02 0.44 1.03
N PRO A 137 -5.24 0.86 0.63
CA PRO A 137 -5.50 1.25 -0.75
C PRO A 137 -4.62 2.40 -1.26
N GLY A 138 -4.02 3.21 -0.38
CA GLY A 138 -3.03 4.23 -0.74
C GLY A 138 -1.80 3.65 -1.44
N HIS A 139 -1.43 2.41 -1.12
CA HIS A 139 -0.31 1.71 -1.76
C HIS A 139 -0.61 1.35 -3.23
N LEU A 140 -1.88 1.29 -3.64
CA LEU A 140 -2.22 1.11 -5.06
C LEU A 140 -1.85 2.34 -5.89
N LEU A 141 -1.94 3.55 -5.31
CA LEU A 141 -1.47 4.76 -5.97
C LEU A 141 0.05 4.69 -6.15
N TRP A 142 0.77 4.21 -5.14
CA TRP A 142 2.20 4.00 -5.22
C TRP A 142 2.59 3.00 -6.32
N SER A 143 1.91 1.85 -6.39
CA SER A 143 2.21 0.81 -7.38
C SER A 143 1.67 1.10 -8.79
N GLY A 144 0.89 2.17 -8.97
CA GLY A 144 0.26 2.48 -10.26
C GLY A 144 -0.87 1.50 -10.64
N ALA A 145 -1.51 0.89 -9.64
CA ALA A 145 -2.53 -0.15 -9.79
C ALA A 145 -3.96 0.36 -9.57
N VAL A 146 -4.24 1.62 -9.95
CA VAL A 146 -5.55 2.26 -9.79
C VAL A 146 -6.08 2.70 -11.15
N LYS A 147 -7.32 2.35 -11.49
CA LYS A 147 -7.95 2.85 -12.72
C LYS A 147 -8.09 4.36 -12.65
N LYS A 148 -7.85 5.06 -13.77
CA LYS A 148 -7.89 6.53 -13.85
C LYS A 148 -9.17 7.14 -13.26
N SER A 149 -10.31 6.50 -13.45
CA SER A 149 -11.61 6.92 -12.90
C SER A 149 -11.70 6.85 -11.36
N ARG A 150 -10.87 6.02 -10.71
CA ARG A 150 -10.85 5.82 -9.25
C ARG A 150 -9.82 6.66 -8.52
N VAL A 151 -8.81 7.19 -9.23
CA VAL A 151 -7.71 7.96 -8.62
C VAL A 151 -8.24 9.15 -7.80
N LYS A 152 -9.13 9.97 -8.36
CA LYS A 152 -9.70 11.13 -7.65
C LYS A 152 -10.60 10.71 -6.47
N PRO A 153 -11.58 9.80 -6.64
CA PRO A 153 -12.37 9.27 -5.51
C PRO A 153 -11.50 8.72 -4.37
N LEU A 154 -10.53 7.87 -4.69
CA LEU A 154 -9.62 7.27 -3.71
C LEU A 154 -8.76 8.31 -2.99
N THR A 155 -8.21 9.27 -3.73
CA THR A 155 -7.41 10.36 -3.14
C THR A 155 -8.27 11.17 -2.17
N ASN A 156 -9.49 11.52 -2.56
CA ASN A 156 -10.40 12.27 -1.70
C ASN A 156 -10.77 11.49 -0.44
N SER A 157 -11.07 10.19 -0.54
CA SER A 157 -11.38 9.37 0.64
C SER A 157 -10.20 9.23 1.60
N MET A 158 -8.98 9.23 1.08
CA MET A 158 -7.75 9.15 1.89
C MET A 158 -7.48 10.44 2.69
N PHE A 159 -7.92 11.59 2.17
CA PHE A 159 -7.83 12.88 2.85
C PHE A 159 -9.07 13.22 3.70
N ASP A 160 -10.06 12.32 3.79
CA ASP A 160 -11.20 12.49 4.69
C ASP A 160 -10.71 12.52 6.15
N GLU A 161 -11.33 13.34 6.99
CA GLU A 161 -10.92 13.56 8.39
C GLU A 161 -10.91 12.28 9.22
N VAL A 162 -11.69 11.26 8.82
CA VAL A 162 -11.70 9.97 9.51
C VAL A 162 -10.42 9.17 9.29
N LEU A 163 -9.71 9.39 8.18
CA LEU A 163 -8.46 8.69 7.86
C LEU A 163 -7.24 9.60 7.93
N TRP A 164 -7.32 10.83 7.41
CA TRP A 164 -6.26 11.83 7.48
C TRP A 164 -6.32 12.58 8.81
N SER A 165 -5.30 12.37 9.64
CA SER A 165 -5.21 13.00 10.96
C SER A 165 -4.62 14.41 10.95
N GLY A 166 -4.00 14.83 9.85
CA GLY A 166 -3.13 16.00 9.80
C GLY A 166 -1.66 15.72 10.16
N TRP A 167 -1.37 14.60 10.85
CA TRP A 167 -0.01 14.07 11.06
C TRP A 167 0.36 12.98 10.04
N GLY A 168 -0.63 12.38 9.38
CA GLY A 168 -0.50 11.30 8.41
C GLY A 168 -1.78 10.47 8.31
N LEU A 169 -1.72 9.35 7.57
CA LEU A 169 -2.83 8.42 7.47
C LEU A 169 -2.94 7.55 8.72
N ARG A 170 -4.14 7.49 9.31
CA ARG A 170 -4.50 6.46 10.27
C ARG A 170 -4.56 5.12 9.53
N THR A 171 -4.04 4.06 10.13
CA THR A 171 -4.09 2.73 9.52
C THR A 171 -5.53 2.24 9.31
N LEU A 172 -6.45 2.63 10.19
CA LEU A 172 -7.87 2.32 10.12
C LEU A 172 -8.67 3.60 10.37
N SER A 173 -9.74 3.81 9.60
CA SER A 173 -10.60 4.98 9.74
C SER A 173 -11.17 5.09 11.16
N ALA A 174 -11.23 6.32 11.67
CA ALA A 174 -11.79 6.64 12.98
C ALA A 174 -13.28 6.28 13.13
N SER A 175 -13.98 6.00 12.02
CA SER A 175 -15.37 5.53 12.01
C SER A 175 -15.54 4.01 12.09
N GLU A 176 -14.46 3.25 11.94
CA GLU A 176 -14.53 1.79 11.96
C GLU A 176 -14.54 1.24 13.40
N LYS A 177 -15.27 0.16 13.62
CA LYS A 177 -15.54 -0.36 14.98
C LYS A 177 -14.31 -0.77 15.78
N ARG A 178 -13.23 -1.18 15.08
CA ARG A 178 -11.95 -1.56 15.69
C ARG A 178 -10.97 -0.41 15.84
N TYR A 179 -11.35 0.80 15.44
CA TYR A 179 -10.49 1.95 15.56
C TYR A 179 -10.06 2.16 17.01
N ASN A 180 -8.75 2.22 17.20
CA ASN A 180 -8.11 2.59 18.44
C ASN A 180 -6.84 3.40 18.07
N PRO A 181 -6.77 4.70 18.43
CA PRO A 181 -5.62 5.55 18.09
C PRO A 181 -4.32 5.02 18.69
N LEU A 182 -4.38 4.19 19.74
CA LEU A 182 -3.22 3.58 20.38
C LEU A 182 -2.98 2.14 19.94
N SER A 183 -3.74 1.60 18.98
CA SER A 183 -3.48 0.26 18.44
C SER A 183 -2.30 0.29 17.48
N TYR A 184 -1.54 -0.80 17.45
CA TYR A 184 -0.41 -0.96 16.55
C TYR A 184 -0.80 -0.84 15.07
N HIS A 185 -1.87 -1.50 14.63
CA HIS A 185 -2.35 -1.44 13.24
C HIS A 185 -3.84 -1.06 13.05
N ASN A 186 -4.57 -0.74 14.12
CA ASN A 186 -5.99 -0.37 14.04
C ASN A 186 -6.28 1.10 14.36
N GLY A 187 -5.38 2.03 14.02
CA GLY A 187 -5.68 3.46 14.11
C GLY A 187 -4.46 4.37 14.21
N SER A 188 -3.30 3.83 14.58
CA SER A 188 -2.03 4.58 14.59
C SER A 188 -1.64 5.13 13.22
N ILE A 189 -0.63 5.99 13.21
CA ILE A 189 -0.08 6.59 11.99
C ILE A 189 1.33 6.09 11.81
N TRP A 190 1.60 5.55 10.62
CA TRP A 190 2.89 5.00 10.22
C TRP A 190 3.52 5.90 9.16
N PRO A 191 4.73 6.44 9.38
CA PRO A 191 5.38 7.31 8.40
C PRO A 191 5.65 6.62 7.06
N HIS A 192 5.96 5.32 7.05
CA HIS A 192 6.21 4.58 5.81
C HIS A 192 4.94 4.44 4.94
N ASP A 193 3.81 4.07 5.55
CA ASP A 193 2.50 3.94 4.90
C ASP A 193 2.06 5.30 4.32
N THR A 194 2.19 6.35 5.14
CA THR A 194 1.91 7.74 4.73
C THR A 194 2.82 8.20 3.58
N ALA A 195 4.12 7.86 3.62
CA ALA A 195 5.07 8.23 2.56
C ALA A 195 4.81 7.48 1.25
N LEU A 196 4.41 6.20 1.29
CA LEU A 196 4.01 5.45 0.09
C LEU A 196 2.77 6.07 -0.55
N PHE A 197 1.75 6.46 0.24
CA PHE A 197 0.62 7.22 -0.25
C PHE A 197 1.06 8.54 -0.91
N GLY A 198 1.94 9.31 -0.27
CA GLY A 198 2.55 10.52 -0.82
C GLY A 198 3.20 10.29 -2.19
N ALA A 199 4.08 9.29 -2.28
CA ALA A 199 4.74 8.90 -3.52
C ALA A 199 3.75 8.50 -4.63
N GLY A 200 2.64 7.85 -4.25
CA GLY A 200 1.52 7.57 -5.14
C GLY A 200 0.84 8.83 -5.67
N LEU A 201 0.57 9.81 -4.82
CA LEU A 201 0.01 11.10 -5.24
C LEU A 201 0.89 11.79 -6.29
N PHE A 202 2.20 11.82 -6.05
CA PHE A 202 3.16 12.41 -6.99
C PHE A 202 3.15 11.71 -8.35
N ARG A 203 3.09 10.37 -8.37
CA ARG A 203 2.97 9.56 -9.60
C ARG A 203 1.76 9.95 -10.45
N TYR A 204 0.64 10.25 -9.82
CA TYR A 204 -0.59 10.65 -10.50
C TYR A 204 -0.73 12.17 -10.70
N GLY A 205 0.30 12.96 -10.39
CA GLY A 205 0.32 14.41 -10.62
C GLY A 205 -0.39 15.26 -9.54
N TYR A 206 -0.70 14.67 -8.38
CA TYR A 206 -1.33 15.36 -7.24
C TYR A 206 -0.28 16.07 -6.38
N VAL A 207 0.42 17.05 -6.97
CA VAL A 207 1.58 17.73 -6.37
C VAL A 207 1.22 18.49 -5.09
N GLU A 208 0.07 19.16 -5.06
CA GLU A 208 -0.39 19.89 -3.86
C GLU A 208 -0.65 18.94 -2.69
N GLN A 209 -1.29 17.81 -2.95
CA GLN A 209 -1.56 16.79 -1.95
C GLN A 209 -0.27 16.11 -1.49
N PHE A 210 0.67 15.86 -2.41
CA PHE A 210 2.00 15.36 -2.08
C PHE A 210 2.72 16.31 -1.12
N ALA A 211 2.71 17.62 -1.40
CA ALA A 211 3.33 18.63 -0.53
C ALA A 211 2.73 18.61 0.88
N LYS A 212 1.40 18.48 1.01
CA LYS A 212 0.72 18.31 2.32
C LYS A 212 1.21 17.08 3.09
N VAL A 213 1.44 15.96 2.40
CA VAL A 213 1.97 14.74 3.01
C VAL A 213 3.40 14.94 3.49
N THR A 214 4.25 15.58 2.66
CA THR A 214 5.64 15.87 3.02
C THR A 214 5.72 16.84 4.22
N GLU A 215 4.89 17.87 4.24
CA GLU A 215 4.79 18.82 5.36
C GLU A 215 4.38 18.09 6.64
N ALA A 216 3.31 17.29 6.60
CA ALA A 216 2.85 16.54 7.77
C ALA A 216 3.93 15.60 8.35
N LEU A 217 4.68 14.90 7.51
CA LEU A 217 5.78 14.02 7.96
C LEU A 217 6.99 14.81 8.47
N SER A 218 7.26 15.99 7.92
CA SER A 218 8.33 16.87 8.41
C SER A 218 7.97 17.44 9.78
N ASP A 219 6.75 17.95 9.92
CA ASP A 219 6.21 18.44 11.20
C ASP A 219 6.23 17.34 12.26
N LEU A 220 5.87 16.10 11.88
CA LEU A 220 5.89 14.96 12.78
C LEU A 220 7.30 14.64 13.29
N ALA A 221 8.32 14.77 12.45
CA ALA A 221 9.71 14.59 12.84
C ALA A 221 10.17 15.74 13.74
N ASP A 222 9.83 16.99 13.43
CA ASP A 222 10.26 18.19 14.14
C ASP A 222 9.81 18.24 15.61
N ILE A 223 8.65 17.64 15.90
CA ILE A 223 8.15 17.54 17.28
C ILE A 223 8.74 16.36 18.07
N GLN A 224 9.50 15.47 17.43
CA GLN A 224 10.21 14.41 18.15
C GLN A 224 11.49 14.96 18.78
N HIS A 225 11.81 14.48 19.98
CA HIS A 225 13.00 14.89 20.73
C HIS A 225 14.34 14.78 19.98
N ASP A 226 14.43 13.89 19.00
CA ASP A 226 15.62 13.58 18.22
C ASP A 226 15.48 13.95 16.73
N LEU A 227 14.42 14.68 16.36
CA LEU A 227 14.12 15.15 14.99
C LEU A 227 14.01 14.00 13.96
N ARG A 228 13.55 12.82 14.41
CA ARG A 228 13.42 11.62 13.58
C ARG A 228 12.00 11.12 13.57
N LEU A 229 11.57 10.60 12.43
CA LEU A 229 10.30 9.87 12.36
C LEU A 229 10.35 8.62 13.26
N PRO A 230 9.38 8.43 14.18
CA PRO A 230 9.25 7.20 14.92
C PRO A 230 8.68 6.09 14.03
N GLU A 231 8.71 4.84 14.48
CA GLU A 231 8.05 3.75 13.77
C GLU A 231 6.56 4.02 13.52
N LEU A 232 5.86 4.47 14.57
CA LEU A 232 4.47 4.89 14.54
C LEU A 232 4.18 5.89 15.67
N VAL A 233 3.11 6.65 15.49
CA VAL A 233 2.49 7.49 16.54
C VAL A 233 1.01 7.18 16.69
N GLY A 234 0.43 7.60 17.82
CA GLY A 234 -0.99 7.48 18.04
C GLY A 234 -1.82 8.25 17.00
N GLY A 235 -2.93 7.65 16.57
CA GLY A 235 -3.83 8.14 15.52
C GLY A 235 -4.69 9.36 15.87
N TYR A 236 -4.27 10.21 16.79
CA TYR A 236 -5.07 11.35 17.22
C TYR A 236 -5.14 12.42 16.14
N ASP A 237 -6.24 13.19 16.14
CA ASP A 237 -6.37 14.36 15.29
C ASP A 237 -5.30 15.40 15.63
N ARG A 238 -4.70 16.04 14.62
CA ARG A 238 -3.69 17.07 14.80
C ARG A 238 -4.19 18.31 15.52
N ASN A 239 -5.47 18.62 15.40
CA ASN A 239 -6.12 19.72 16.13
C ASN A 239 -6.62 19.30 17.51
N SER A 240 -6.42 18.04 17.92
CA SER A 240 -6.66 17.65 19.30
C SER A 240 -5.59 18.23 20.22
N ASN A 241 -5.91 18.44 21.50
CA ASN A 241 -4.93 18.85 22.52
C ASN A 241 -3.96 17.71 22.91
N ILE A 242 -3.90 16.63 22.12
CA ILE A 242 -3.07 15.45 22.37
C ILE A 242 -1.95 15.46 21.32
N PRO A 243 -0.67 15.63 21.71
CA PRO A 243 0.42 15.51 20.76
C PRO A 243 0.47 14.07 20.21
N PRO A 244 1.03 13.83 19.01
CA PRO A 244 1.13 12.48 18.48
C PRO A 244 2.09 11.66 19.35
N LEU A 245 1.50 10.89 20.25
CA LEU A 245 2.22 10.12 21.25
C LEU A 245 2.93 8.96 20.56
N PRO A 246 4.25 8.82 20.75
CA PRO A 246 4.96 7.63 20.29
C PRO A 246 4.36 6.37 20.90
N TYR A 247 4.25 5.32 20.10
CA TYR A 247 3.87 4.01 20.63
C TYR A 247 4.95 3.49 21.57
N VAL A 248 4.53 2.96 22.73
CA VAL A 248 5.44 2.62 23.84
C VAL A 248 6.50 1.60 23.45
N GLU A 249 6.16 0.65 22.57
CA GLU A 249 7.08 -0.41 22.11
C GLU A 249 7.71 -0.10 20.74
N SER A 250 7.61 1.14 20.26
CA SER A 250 8.14 1.52 18.93
C SER A 250 9.66 1.43 18.85
N CYS A 251 10.15 0.90 17.73
CA CYS A 251 11.57 0.90 17.39
C CYS A 251 12.07 2.33 17.10
N ARG A 252 13.23 2.68 17.65
CA ARG A 252 13.91 3.97 17.42
C ARG A 252 15.42 3.78 17.30
N PRO A 253 16.02 3.92 16.09
CA PRO A 253 15.38 4.19 14.80
C PRO A 253 14.72 2.94 14.20
N GLN A 254 13.66 3.14 13.41
CA GLN A 254 13.15 2.13 12.48
C GLN A 254 13.59 2.50 11.06
N ALA A 255 14.33 1.61 10.39
CA ALA A 255 14.71 1.67 8.98
C ALA A 255 13.63 2.22 8.00
N TRP A 256 12.40 1.70 7.96
CA TRP A 256 11.37 2.17 7.02
C TRP A 256 10.86 3.58 7.33
N ALA A 257 10.84 3.97 8.61
CA ALA A 257 10.46 5.31 9.04
C ALA A 257 11.57 6.30 8.67
N ALA A 258 12.82 5.94 8.91
CA ALA A 258 13.98 6.72 8.48
C ALA A 258 14.05 6.89 6.96
N ALA A 259 13.69 5.86 6.20
CA ALA A 259 13.66 5.92 4.74
C ALA A 259 12.52 6.78 4.18
N SER A 260 11.46 7.05 4.95
CA SER A 260 10.23 7.71 4.47
C SER A 260 10.48 9.11 3.90
N LEU A 261 11.15 9.99 4.66
CA LEU A 261 11.47 11.34 4.20
C LEU A 261 12.50 11.31 3.06
N ILE A 262 13.52 10.46 3.14
CA ILE A 262 14.54 10.30 2.09
C ILE A 262 13.89 9.87 0.78
N TYR A 263 12.93 8.93 0.85
CA TYR A 263 12.21 8.43 -0.30
C TYR A 263 11.39 9.52 -0.99
N MET A 264 10.71 10.37 -0.22
CA MET A 264 9.92 11.50 -0.76
C MET A 264 10.78 12.62 -1.36
N LEU A 265 12.05 12.77 -0.95
CA LEU A 265 12.96 13.76 -1.53
C LEU A 265 13.44 13.39 -2.94
N HIS A 266 13.38 12.11 -3.30
CA HIS A 266 13.74 11.68 -4.64
C HIS A 266 12.53 11.84 -5.57
N PRO A 267 12.64 12.64 -6.65
CA PRO A 267 11.56 12.74 -7.62
C PRO A 267 11.33 11.35 -8.22
N HIS A 268 10.23 10.71 -7.83
CA HIS A 268 9.78 9.48 -8.47
C HIS A 268 9.63 9.82 -9.95
N ARG A 269 10.24 9.03 -10.83
CA ARG A 269 10.08 9.23 -12.28
C ARG A 269 8.58 9.25 -12.56
N ALA A 270 8.01 10.43 -12.81
CA ALA A 270 6.72 10.53 -13.45
C ALA A 270 6.86 9.73 -14.74
N GLN A 271 6.11 8.64 -14.88
CA GLN A 271 6.16 7.87 -16.12
C GLN A 271 5.85 8.85 -17.26
N LYS A 272 6.80 9.01 -18.18
CA LYS A 272 6.60 9.72 -19.45
C LYS A 272 5.65 8.95 -20.40
N SER A 273 4.81 8.03 -19.93
CA SER A 273 4.01 7.15 -20.78
C SER A 273 2.61 7.68 -21.14
N ALA A 274 2.15 8.80 -20.59
CA ALA A 274 0.82 9.35 -20.94
C ALA A 274 0.74 10.00 -22.35
N SER A 275 1.77 9.86 -23.20
CA SER A 275 1.81 10.47 -24.54
C SER A 275 1.98 9.47 -25.69
N ARG A 276 1.84 8.15 -25.46
CA ARG A 276 1.81 7.15 -26.55
C ARG A 276 0.47 6.46 -26.80
N ASP A 277 -0.49 6.53 -25.88
CA ASP A 277 -1.83 5.94 -26.09
C ASP A 277 -2.94 6.98 -26.26
N VAL A 278 -2.67 8.02 -27.07
CA VAL A 278 -3.71 8.92 -27.60
C VAL A 278 -3.77 8.77 -29.12
N VAL A 279 -3.84 7.54 -29.63
CA VAL A 279 -4.53 7.20 -30.89
C VAL A 279 -4.90 5.71 -30.83
N ALA A 280 -6.11 5.39 -30.37
CA ALA A 280 -7.01 4.38 -30.95
C ALA A 280 -8.08 3.91 -29.94
N ALA A 281 -9.33 4.19 -30.32
CA ALA A 281 -10.60 3.57 -29.92
C ALA A 281 -11.03 3.65 -28.44
#